data_AF-A0A1T3MEQ1-F1
#
_entry.id   AF-A0A1T3MEQ1-F1
#
_cell.length_a   1.000
_cell.length_b   1.000
_cell.length_c   1.000
_cell.angle_alpha   90.00
_cell.angle_beta   90.00
_cell.angle_gamma   90.00
#
_symmetry.space_group_name_H-M   'P 1'
#
loop_
_entity.id
_entity.type
_entity.pdbx_description
1 polymer ?
#
loop_
_entity_poly.entity_id
_entity_poly.type
_entity_poly.pdbx_seq_one_letter_code
_entity_poly.pdbx_strand_id
1 'polypeptide(L)'
;MINAQRNRTGWIDPTDQDFTLRALTNKQNQYNNNKRAFQVMMDGVNRKLDFIINNNIQFPEKHDEYIRKQLRDIETSSVRTDFSSTEATRGWVNYLRGFMDYLDKLIATYGN
;
A
#
# COMPACT_ATOMS: atom_id res chain seq x y z
N MET A 1 55.36 -3.31 -7.29
CA MET A 1 53.92 -3.30 -7.61
C MET A 1 53.47 -4.73 -7.78
N ILE A 2 52.70 -5.27 -6.83
CA ILE A 2 52.12 -6.62 -6.94
C ILE A 2 50.64 -6.42 -7.21
N ASN A 3 50.22 -6.86 -8.40
CA ASN A 3 48.83 -6.87 -8.85
C ASN A 3 47.98 -7.70 -7.88
N ALA A 4 47.14 -7.03 -7.09
CA ALA A 4 46.05 -7.67 -6.37
C ALA A 4 44.93 -8.00 -7.35
N GLN A 5 45.13 -9.02 -8.19
CA GLN A 5 44.02 -9.73 -8.81
C GLN A 5 43.31 -10.50 -7.69
N ARG A 6 42.29 -9.86 -7.11
CA ARG A 6 41.31 -10.51 -6.22
C ARG A 6 40.62 -11.60 -7.03
N ASN A 7 41.08 -12.83 -6.87
CA ASN A 7 40.36 -14.04 -7.25
C ASN A 7 39.00 -14.05 -6.54
N ARG A 8 37.97 -13.51 -7.20
CA ARG A 8 36.57 -13.63 -6.79
C ARG A 8 36.02 -14.93 -7.35
N THR A 9 36.38 -16.06 -6.76
CA THR A 9 35.65 -17.31 -7.01
C THR A 9 35.52 -18.12 -5.73
N GLY A 10 34.28 -18.17 -5.24
CA GLY A 10 33.75 -19.24 -4.39
C GLY A 10 34.22 -19.19 -2.95
N TRP A 11 33.50 -18.45 -2.10
CA TRP A 11 33.06 -18.73 -0.71
C TRP A 11 32.51 -17.36 -0.25
N ILE A 12 31.19 -17.20 -0.16
CA ILE A 12 30.63 -15.99 0.47
C ILE A 12 31.09 -16.05 1.92
N ASP A 13 31.80 -15.03 2.39
CA ASP A 13 32.25 -14.94 3.78
C ASP A 13 31.03 -15.15 4.71
N PRO A 14 31.10 -16.04 5.72
CA PRO A 14 30.00 -16.25 6.65
C PRO A 14 29.47 -14.95 7.29
N THR A 15 30.33 -13.95 7.47
CA THR A 15 29.93 -12.62 7.95
C THR A 15 29.14 -11.82 6.90
N ASP A 16 29.45 -11.98 5.62
CA ASP A 16 28.67 -11.43 4.51
C ASP A 16 27.31 -12.14 4.37
N GLN A 17 27.24 -13.44 4.67
CA GLN A 17 25.97 -14.19 4.70
C GLN A 17 25.05 -13.70 5.82
N ASP A 18 25.58 -13.52 7.04
CA ASP A 18 24.82 -13.00 8.18
C ASP A 18 24.35 -11.56 7.96
N PHE A 19 25.22 -10.71 7.41
CA PHE A 19 24.85 -9.34 7.03
C PHE A 19 23.74 -9.33 5.97
N THR A 20 23.88 -10.15 4.93
CA THR A 20 22.89 -10.26 3.85
C THR A 20 21.55 -10.80 4.36
N LEU A 21 21.57 -11.82 5.21
CA LEU A 21 20.36 -12.39 5.80
C LEU A 21 19.62 -11.37 6.67
N ARG A 22 20.34 -10.64 7.54
CA ARG A 22 19.75 -9.56 8.36
C ARG A 22 19.15 -8.46 7.51
N ALA A 23 19.82 -8.05 6.42
CA ALA A 23 19.31 -7.04 5.50
C ALA A 23 18.02 -7.51 4.79
N LEU A 24 17.96 -8.78 4.36
CA LEU A 24 16.77 -9.37 3.76
C LEU A 24 15.62 -9.47 4.76
N THR A 25 15.88 -9.93 5.99
CA THR A 25 14.87 -9.99 7.06
C THR A 25 14.30 -8.60 7.38
N ASN A 26 15.15 -7.57 7.47
CA ASN A 26 14.69 -6.20 7.70
C ASN A 26 13.79 -5.69 6.57
N LYS A 27 14.17 -5.92 5.30
CA LYS A 27 13.34 -5.56 4.15
C LYS A 27 12.01 -6.31 4.15
N GLN A 28 12.00 -7.59 4.49
CA GLN A 28 10.78 -8.39 4.56
C GLN A 28 9.85 -7.90 5.68
N ASN A 29 10.39 -7.57 6.85
CA ASN A 29 9.63 -7.02 7.96
C ASN A 29 9.02 -5.66 7.60
N GLN A 30 9.79 -4.80 6.93
CA GLN A 30 9.30 -3.52 6.42
C GLN A 30 8.18 -3.72 5.40
N TYR A 31 8.36 -4.61 4.43
CA TYR A 31 7.33 -5.00 3.45
C TYR A 31 6.03 -5.45 4.14
N ASN A 32 6.13 -6.36 5.10
CA ASN A 32 4.97 -6.90 5.81
C ASN A 32 4.22 -5.82 6.60
N ASN A 33 4.95 -4.97 7.33
CA ASN A 33 4.36 -3.88 8.11
C ASN A 33 3.66 -2.85 7.21
N ASN A 34 4.30 -2.48 6.10
CA ASN A 34 3.77 -1.54 5.15
C ASN A 34 2.52 -2.08 4.43
N LYS A 35 2.56 -3.34 3.98
CA LYS A 35 1.41 -4.02 3.39
C LYS A 35 0.23 -4.08 4.36
N ARG A 36 0.49 -4.37 5.64
CA ARG A 36 -0.54 -4.37 6.69
C ARG A 36 -1.17 -2.98 6.87
N ALA A 37 -0.35 -1.91 6.89
CA ALA A 37 -0.87 -0.55 7.00
C ALA A 37 -1.78 -0.18 5.82
N PHE A 38 -1.39 -0.56 4.60
CA PHE A 38 -2.23 -0.41 3.41
C PHE A 38 -3.55 -1.19 3.53
N GLN A 39 -3.50 -2.46 3.93
CA GLN A 39 -4.68 -3.31 4.08
C GLN A 39 -5.67 -2.74 5.09
N VAL A 40 -5.21 -2.26 6.25
CA VAL A 40 -6.09 -1.63 7.26
C VAL A 40 -6.83 -0.43 6.68
N MET A 41 -6.17 0.38 5.86
CA MET A 41 -6.80 1.52 5.20
C MET A 41 -7.81 1.09 4.14
N MET A 42 -7.48 0.05 3.36
CA MET A 42 -8.39 -0.51 2.35
C MET A 42 -9.63 -1.13 3.00
N ASP A 43 -9.47 -1.82 4.12
CA ASP A 43 -10.60 -2.35 4.91
C ASP A 43 -11.50 -1.20 5.40
N GLY A 44 -10.91 -0.06 5.76
CA GLY A 44 -11.66 1.15 6.12
C GLY A 44 -12.49 1.70 4.95
N VAL A 45 -11.93 1.75 3.75
CA VAL A 45 -12.67 2.12 2.52
C VAL A 45 -13.83 1.16 2.27
N ASN A 46 -13.57 -0.16 2.32
CA ASN A 46 -14.59 -1.18 2.08
C ASN A 46 -15.75 -1.06 3.07
N ARG A 47 -15.49 -0.85 4.37
CA ARG A 47 -16.56 -0.65 5.36
C ARG A 47 -17.47 0.54 5.05
N LYS A 48 -16.92 1.64 4.52
CA LYS A 48 -17.73 2.80 4.13
C LYS A 48 -18.59 2.50 2.90
N LEU A 49 -18.03 1.78 1.92
CA LEU A 49 -18.78 1.35 0.74
C LEU A 49 -19.89 0.36 1.12
N ASP A 50 -19.60 -0.59 2.00
CA ASP A 50 -20.60 -1.52 2.55
C ASP A 50 -21.70 -0.75 3.28
N PHE A 51 -21.35 0.29 4.06
CA PHE A 51 -22.35 1.15 4.70
C PHE A 51 -23.26 1.85 3.68
N ILE A 52 -22.68 2.42 2.61
CA ILE A 52 -23.43 3.08 1.53
C ILE A 52 -24.41 2.09 0.88
N ILE A 53 -23.94 0.89 0.55
CA ILE A 53 -24.74 -0.16 -0.08
C ILE A 53 -25.86 -0.63 0.86
N ASN A 54 -25.52 -0.96 2.12
CA ASN A 54 -26.46 -1.51 3.09
C ASN A 54 -27.57 -0.52 3.49
N ASN A 55 -27.29 0.79 3.41
CA ASN A 55 -28.28 1.83 3.69
C ASN A 55 -28.91 2.40 2.40
N ASN A 56 -28.62 1.81 1.24
CA ASN A 56 -29.13 2.23 -0.07
C ASN A 56 -28.96 3.74 -0.33
N ILE A 57 -27.81 4.29 0.07
CA ILE A 57 -27.50 5.71 -0.09
C ILE A 57 -27.24 5.97 -1.57
N GLN A 58 -28.04 6.85 -2.16
CA GLN A 58 -27.91 7.23 -3.57
C GLN A 58 -27.13 8.52 -3.71
N PHE A 59 -26.12 8.51 -4.59
CA PHE A 59 -25.39 9.71 -4.95
C PHE A 59 -25.75 10.17 -6.35
N PRO A 60 -25.62 11.46 -6.66
CA PRO A 60 -25.59 11.94 -8.03
C PRO A 60 -24.52 11.21 -8.86
N GLU A 61 -24.82 10.92 -10.13
CA GLU A 61 -23.98 10.13 -11.04
C GLU A 61 -22.50 10.54 -11.05
N LYS A 62 -22.21 11.84 -11.05
CA LYS A 62 -20.83 12.37 -11.00
C LYS A 62 -20.00 11.84 -9.82
N HIS A 63 -20.63 11.57 -8.69
CA HIS A 63 -19.96 11.06 -7.50
C HIS A 63 -19.73 9.55 -7.60
N ASP A 64 -20.69 8.81 -8.15
CA ASP A 64 -20.54 7.37 -8.43
C ASP A 64 -19.45 7.10 -9.45
N GLU A 65 -19.38 7.90 -10.52
CA GLU A 65 -18.31 7.83 -11.51
C GLU A 65 -16.94 8.08 -10.86
N TYR A 66 -16.85 9.08 -9.99
CA TYR A 66 -15.62 9.37 -9.26
C TYR A 66 -15.23 8.21 -8.35
N ILE A 67 -16.16 7.67 -7.55
CA ILE A 67 -15.92 6.52 -6.67
C ILE A 67 -15.40 5.32 -7.48
N ARG A 68 -16.07 4.98 -8.60
CA ARG A 68 -15.65 3.88 -9.49
C ARG A 68 -14.26 4.10 -10.06
N LYS A 69 -13.93 5.33 -10.46
CA LYS A 69 -12.59 5.69 -10.92
C LYS A 69 -11.55 5.46 -9.83
N GLN A 70 -11.80 5.97 -8.61
CA GLN A 70 -10.87 5.80 -7.49
C GLN A 70 -10.63 4.32 -7.16
N LEU A 71 -11.67 3.48 -7.20
CA LEU A 71 -11.55 2.04 -6.98
C LEU A 71 -10.70 1.35 -8.04
N ARG A 72 -10.86 1.71 -9.31
CA ARG A 72 -10.02 1.20 -10.40
C ARG A 72 -8.56 1.64 -10.25
N ASP A 73 -8.32 2.89 -9.85
CA ASP A 73 -6.96 3.40 -9.62
C ASP A 73 -6.29 2.65 -8.46
N ILE A 74 -7.03 2.34 -7.39
CA ILE A 74 -6.56 1.52 -6.27
C ILE A 74 -6.21 0.11 -6.75
N GLU A 75 -7.10 -0.58 -7.46
CA GLU A 75 -6.88 -1.95 -7.93
C GLU A 75 -5.63 -2.04 -8.83
N THR A 76 -5.54 -1.15 -9.81
CA THR A 76 -4.46 -1.19 -10.81
C THR A 76 -3.09 -0.80 -10.26
N SER A 77 -3.06 0.19 -9.36
CA SER A 77 -1.81 0.78 -8.90
C SER A 77 -1.30 0.17 -7.58
N SER A 78 -2.19 -0.35 -6.72
CA SER A 78 -1.76 -1.03 -5.48
C SER A 78 -1.02 -2.35 -5.75
N VAL A 79 -1.41 -3.08 -6.80
CA VAL A 79 -0.73 -4.33 -7.22
C VAL A 79 0.73 -4.09 -7.60
N ARG A 80 1.06 -2.90 -8.09
CA ARG A 80 2.42 -2.51 -8.52
C ARG A 80 3.23 -1.84 -7.42
N THR A 81 2.68 -1.73 -6.22
CA THR A 81 3.31 -0.99 -5.13
C THR A 81 4.43 -1.80 -4.49
N ASP A 82 5.61 -1.20 -4.46
CA ASP A 82 6.72 -1.73 -3.67
C ASP A 82 6.51 -1.40 -2.19
N PHE A 83 5.89 -2.33 -1.46
CA PHE A 83 5.70 -2.18 0.00
C PHE A 83 7.01 -2.28 0.78
N SER A 84 8.15 -2.60 0.17
CA SER A 84 9.44 -2.45 0.86
C SER A 84 9.85 -0.97 1.00
N SER A 85 9.23 -0.05 0.24
CA SER A 85 9.37 1.40 0.42
C SER A 85 8.30 1.96 1.36
N THR A 86 8.76 2.63 2.42
CA THR A 86 7.88 3.34 3.36
C THR A 86 7.28 4.60 2.73
N GLU A 87 8.00 5.31 1.86
CA GLU A 87 7.45 6.47 1.15
C GLU A 87 6.30 6.09 0.22
N ALA A 88 6.48 5.04 -0.59
CA ALA A 88 5.46 4.56 -1.50
C ALA A 88 4.19 4.13 -0.72
N THR A 89 4.39 3.41 0.38
CA THR A 89 3.29 2.98 1.26
C THR A 89 2.59 4.18 1.90
N ARG A 90 3.33 5.18 2.38
CA ARG A 90 2.75 6.39 2.98
C ARG A 90 1.91 7.16 1.96
N GLY A 91 2.35 7.23 0.70
CA GLY A 91 1.58 7.82 -0.39
C GLY A 91 0.20 7.16 -0.53
N TRP A 92 0.16 5.83 -0.54
CA TRP A 92 -1.10 5.09 -0.57
C TRP A 92 -1.98 5.27 0.66
N VAL A 93 -1.38 5.21 1.85
CA VAL A 93 -2.13 5.41 3.10
C VAL A 93 -2.79 6.79 3.12
N ASN A 94 -2.08 7.83 2.67
CA ASN A 94 -2.63 9.18 2.58
C ASN A 94 -3.73 9.29 1.51
N TYR A 95 -3.54 8.66 0.35
CA TYR A 95 -4.55 8.60 -0.71
C TYR A 95 -5.85 7.93 -0.21
N LEU A 96 -5.73 6.75 0.41
CA LEU A 96 -6.89 6.03 0.96
C LEU A 96 -7.57 6.81 2.08
N ARG A 97 -6.81 7.52 2.92
CA ARG A 97 -7.37 8.43 3.94
C ARG A 97 -8.20 9.53 3.30
N GLY A 98 -7.66 10.23 2.30
CA GLY A 98 -8.41 11.28 1.59
C GLY A 98 -9.67 10.75 0.91
N PHE A 99 -9.61 9.54 0.34
CA PHE A 99 -10.78 8.91 -0.25
C PHE A 99 -11.84 8.53 0.80
N MET A 100 -11.43 8.00 1.95
CA MET A 100 -12.33 7.76 3.08
C MET A 100 -13.02 9.05 3.57
N ASP A 101 -12.28 10.14 3.71
CA ASP A 101 -12.83 11.44 4.12
C ASP A 101 -13.85 11.98 3.09
N TYR A 102 -13.61 11.71 1.80
CA TYR A 102 -14.56 12.02 0.75
C TYR A 102 -15.85 11.20 0.87
N LEU A 103 -15.74 9.89 1.10
CA LEU A 103 -16.91 9.02 1.32
C LEU A 103 -17.71 9.46 2.55
N ASP A 104 -17.05 9.82 3.65
CA ASP A 104 -17.72 10.33 4.86
C ASP A 104 -18.54 11.59 4.60
N LYS A 105 -18.00 12.53 3.81
CA LYS A 105 -18.72 13.75 3.43
C LYS A 105 -19.95 13.42 2.59
N LEU A 106 -19.84 12.47 1.66
CA LEU A 106 -20.99 12.04 0.86
C LEU A 106 -22.05 11.37 1.73
N ILE A 107 -21.66 10.44 2.60
CA ILE A 107 -22.56 9.78 3.54
C ILE A 107 -23.28 10.82 4.42
N ALA A 108 -22.55 11.80 4.97
CA ALA A 108 -23.15 12.85 5.79
C ALA A 108 -24.13 13.75 5.00
N THR A 109 -23.94 13.87 3.69
CA THR A 109 -24.77 14.73 2.83
C THR A 109 -26.03 14.00 2.33
N TYR A 110 -25.90 12.73 1.95
CA TYR A 110 -26.95 11.98 1.23
C TYR A 110 -27.51 10.79 2.02
N GLY A 111 -26.93 10.45 3.18
CA GLY A 111 -27.30 9.28 3.98
C GLY A 111 -28.42 9.51 5.01
N ASN A 112 -29.22 10.57 4.85
CA ASN A 112 -30.41 10.86 5.67
C ASN A 112 -31.70 10.48 4.94
#